data_AF-A0A0P6W7A0-F1
#
_entry.id   AF-A0A0P6W7A0-F1
#
_cell.length_a   1.000
_cell.length_b   1.000
_cell.length_c   1.000
_cell.angle_alpha   90.00
_cell.angle_beta   90.00
_cell.angle_gamma   90.00
#
_symmetry.space_group_name_H-M   'P 1'
#
loop_
_entity.id
_entity.type
_entity.pdbx_description
1 polymer ?
#
loop_
_entity_poly.entity_id
_entity_poly.type
_entity_poly.pdbx_seq_one_letter_code
_entity_poly.pdbx_strand_id
1 'polypeptide(L)'
;MVTYLRDETGNRRFWPVRCSRIDLAALARDRAQLWAEAVARFDAGAIWWLDDPALIAAASAEQEARYQSDAWDDIIEAWLTTETRRVNRGYNGFDDWRDETVERASPLTDVSIGEILREAIGIEPGRWTKFDQMRVAAYLKANGWTRYQRRLGDVREWRYRKS
;
A
#
# COMPACT_ATOMS: atom_id res chain seq x y z
N MET A 1 -3.35 18.77 12.17
CA MET A 1 -2.26 17.77 12.08
C MET A 1 -1.35 18.23 10.96
N VAL A 2 -0.08 18.53 11.23
CA VAL A 2 0.84 19.09 10.22
C VAL A 2 1.35 17.97 9.33
N THR A 3 0.98 17.98 8.05
CA THR A 3 1.40 16.99 7.05
C THR A 3 2.75 17.41 6.46
N TYR A 4 3.84 16.83 6.98
CA TYR A 4 5.22 17.18 6.60
C TYR A 4 5.82 16.32 5.48
N LEU A 5 5.08 15.30 5.00
CA LEU A 5 5.48 14.44 3.88
C LEU A 5 4.31 14.39 2.88
N ARG A 6 4.48 15.09 1.75
CA ARG A 6 3.47 15.23 0.68
C ARG A 6 3.65 14.22 -0.47
N ASP A 7 4.71 13.42 -0.46
CA ASP A 7 5.00 12.45 -1.52
C ASP A 7 4.74 11.02 -1.01
N GLU A 8 3.66 10.42 -1.50
CA GLU A 8 3.21 9.04 -1.22
C GLU A 8 4.29 8.00 -1.56
N THR A 9 5.18 8.30 -2.53
CA THR A 9 6.26 7.39 -2.94
C THR A 9 7.54 7.58 -2.15
N GLY A 10 7.69 8.76 -1.52
CA GLY A 10 8.83 9.17 -0.71
C GLY A 10 8.76 8.71 0.75
N ASN A 11 7.57 8.37 1.25
CA ASN A 11 7.32 8.04 2.65
C ASN A 11 8.14 6.81 3.14
N ARG A 12 8.52 5.90 2.23
CA ARG A 12 9.37 4.72 2.49
C ARG A 12 10.87 5.00 2.63
N ARG A 13 11.33 6.22 2.30
CA ARG A 13 12.75 6.61 2.37
C ARG A 13 13.13 7.26 3.70
N PHE A 14 12.15 7.48 4.56
CA PHE A 14 12.34 8.10 5.87
C PHE A 14 11.93 7.11 6.95
N TRP A 15 12.71 7.06 8.03
CA TRP A 15 12.30 6.42 9.28
C TRP A 15 11.92 7.53 10.27
N PRO A 16 10.63 7.89 10.35
CA PRO A 16 10.19 8.97 11.22
C PRO A 16 10.25 8.53 12.68
N VAL A 17 11.24 9.04 13.41
CA VAL A 17 11.37 8.82 14.85
C VAL A 17 10.70 9.96 15.60
N ARG A 18 9.87 9.63 16.59
CA ARG A 18 9.30 10.63 17.49
C ARG A 18 10.41 11.17 18.41
N CYS A 19 10.81 12.42 18.19
CA CYS A 19 11.70 13.12 19.11
C CYS A 19 10.88 13.83 20.20
N SER A 20 11.34 13.78 21.45
CA SER A 20 10.68 14.48 22.58
C SER A 20 11.35 15.83 22.84
N ARG A 21 12.57 15.81 23.38
CA ARG A 21 13.38 17.00 23.66
C ARG A 21 14.64 16.95 22.80
N ILE A 22 14.90 18.01 22.05
CA ILE A 22 16.11 18.16 21.24
C ILE A 22 16.91 19.32 21.82
N ASP A 23 18.15 19.05 22.23
CA ASP A 23 19.09 20.09 22.64
C ASP A 23 19.86 20.58 21.40
N LEU A 24 19.38 21.70 20.85
CA LEU A 24 19.96 22.31 19.65
C LEU A 24 21.36 22.90 19.93
N ALA A 25 21.62 23.36 21.15
CA ALA A 25 22.89 23.97 21.50
C ALA A 25 23.99 22.90 21.61
N ALA A 26 23.68 21.78 22.27
CA ALA A 26 24.57 20.63 22.31
C ALA A 26 24.81 20.07 20.90
N LEU A 27 23.76 19.92 20.09
CA LEU A 27 23.89 19.43 18.71
C LEU A 27 24.78 20.35 17.85
N ALA A 28 24.63 21.67 17.98
CA ALA A 28 25.46 22.62 17.25
C ALA A 28 26.94 22.55 17.67
N ARG A 29 27.20 22.43 18.97
CA ARG A 29 28.55 22.27 19.53
C ARG A 29 29.21 20.97 19.06
N ASP A 30 28.47 19.87 19.11
CA ASP A 30 29.02 18.51 18.92
C ASP A 30 28.98 18.05 17.45
N ARG A 31 28.35 18.83 16.55
CA ARG A 31 28.17 18.49 15.13
C ARG A 31 29.45 18.02 14.43
N ALA A 32 30.55 18.75 14.60
CA ALA A 32 31.81 18.42 13.93
C ALA A 32 32.39 17.08 14.43
N GLN A 33 32.30 16.83 15.73
CA GLN A 33 32.74 15.58 16.35
C GLN A 33 31.89 14.40 15.89
N LEU A 34 30.56 14.56 15.88
CA LEU A 34 29.63 13.52 15.40
C LEU A 34 29.92 13.12 13.94
N TRP A 35 30.21 14.10 13.09
CA TRP A 35 30.61 13.85 11.70
C TRP A 35 31.97 13.15 11.60
N ALA A 36 32.97 13.59 12.38
CA ALA A 36 34.28 12.95 12.40
C ALA A 36 34.19 11.47 12.80
N GLU A 37 33.40 11.15 13.83
CA GLU A 37 33.15 9.77 14.24
C GLU A 37 32.39 8.96 13.19
N ALA A 38 31.41 9.57 12.51
CA ALA A 38 30.67 8.91 11.45
C ALA A 38 31.57 8.54 10.27
N VAL A 39 32.44 9.46 9.84
CA VAL A 39 33.43 9.23 8.78
C VAL A 39 34.41 8.14 9.18
N ALA A 40 34.96 8.20 10.40
CA ALA A 40 35.89 7.17 10.88
C ALA A 40 35.25 5.77 10.90
N ARG A 41 33.97 5.66 11.30
CA ARG A 41 33.22 4.40 11.25
C ARG A 41 32.95 3.94 9.83
N PHE A 42 32.60 4.86 8.93
CA PHE A 42 32.38 4.57 7.52
C PHE A 42 33.65 4.04 6.85
N ASP A 43 34.79 4.70 7.05
CA ASP A 43 36.09 4.29 6.53
C ASP A 43 36.54 2.93 7.11
N ALA A 44 36.11 2.61 8.34
CA ALA A 44 36.30 1.30 8.96
C ALA A 44 35.31 0.22 8.46
N GLY A 45 34.44 0.53 7.49
CA GLY A 45 33.51 -0.41 6.88
C GLY A 45 32.23 -0.66 7.68
N ALA A 46 31.85 0.23 8.59
CA ALA A 46 30.59 0.11 9.31
C ALA A 46 29.39 0.07 8.36
N ILE A 47 28.45 -0.81 8.67
CA ILE A 47 27.18 -0.93 7.94
C ILE A 47 26.35 0.31 8.24
N TRP A 48 25.88 0.96 7.19
CA TRP A 48 25.11 2.21 7.23
C TRP A 48 23.70 2.04 6.66
N TRP A 49 23.28 0.80 6.45
CA TRP A 49 21.91 0.39 6.18
C TRP A 49 21.38 -0.45 7.35
N LEU A 50 20.07 -0.52 7.52
CA LEU A 50 19.46 -1.40 8.51
C LEU A 50 19.65 -2.87 8.07
N ASP A 51 20.32 -3.67 8.88
CA ASP A 51 20.50 -5.11 8.67
C ASP A 51 19.86 -5.95 9.79
N ASP A 52 19.63 -5.35 10.96
CA ASP A 52 18.88 -5.96 12.06
C ASP A 52 17.40 -6.18 11.68
N PRO A 53 16.91 -7.43 11.65
CA PRO A 53 15.52 -7.74 11.33
C PRO A 53 14.49 -7.03 12.21
N ALA A 54 14.79 -6.81 13.50
CA ALA A 54 13.90 -6.11 14.43
C ALA A 54 13.83 -4.61 14.10
N LEU A 55 14.95 -3.98 13.72
CA LEU A 55 14.96 -2.58 13.28
C LEU A 55 14.23 -2.41 11.95
N ILE A 56 14.41 -3.33 11.01
CA ILE A 56 13.68 -3.34 9.72
C ILE A 56 12.17 -3.48 9.96
N ALA A 57 11.76 -4.36 10.88
CA ALA A 57 10.37 -4.54 11.24
C ALA A 57 9.78 -3.27 11.90
N ALA A 58 10.50 -2.66 12.84
CA ALA A 58 10.08 -1.41 13.49
C ALA A 58 9.96 -0.25 12.49
N ALA A 59 10.92 -0.10 11.58
CA ALA A 59 10.87 0.91 10.52
C ALA A 59 9.67 0.67 9.58
N SER A 60 9.43 -0.58 9.20
CA SER A 60 8.29 -0.96 8.34
C SER A 60 6.95 -0.66 9.03
N ALA A 61 6.83 -0.95 10.32
CA ALA A 61 5.64 -0.67 11.11
C ALA A 61 5.36 0.84 11.23
N GLU A 62 6.39 1.66 11.48
CA GLU A 62 6.24 3.12 11.54
C GLU A 62 5.85 3.73 10.18
N GLN A 63 6.34 3.16 9.08
CA GLN A 63 5.95 3.56 7.72
C GLN A 63 4.51 3.18 7.40
N GLU A 64 4.10 1.97 7.77
CA GLU A 64 2.74 1.46 7.59
C GLU A 64 1.72 2.23 8.45
N ALA A 65 2.07 2.57 9.69
CA ALA A 65 1.25 3.41 10.57
C ALA A 65 1.04 4.84 10.03
N ARG A 66 1.83 5.25 9.03
CA ARG A 66 1.72 6.55 8.34
C ARG A 66 1.22 6.41 6.91
N TYR A 67 0.62 5.26 6.57
CA TYR A 67 -0.13 5.10 5.33
C TYR A 67 -1.13 6.27 5.20
N GLN A 68 -1.10 6.92 4.04
CA GLN A 68 -2.08 7.94 3.67
C GLN A 68 -3.03 7.30 2.66
N SER A 69 -4.33 7.58 2.80
CA SER A 69 -5.33 7.02 1.89
C SER A 69 -5.01 7.41 0.46
N ASP A 70 -4.90 6.42 -0.41
CA ASP A 70 -4.67 6.61 -1.83
C ASP A 70 -6.02 6.87 -2.54
N ALA A 71 -6.02 7.65 -3.64
CA ALA A 71 -7.23 7.90 -4.42
C ALA A 71 -7.90 6.63 -4.98
N TRP A 72 -7.19 5.50 -5.02
CA TRP A 72 -7.72 4.21 -5.42
C TRP A 72 -8.38 3.44 -4.27
N ASP A 73 -8.17 3.83 -3.01
CA ASP A 73 -8.69 3.08 -1.86
C ASP A 73 -10.21 2.92 -1.93
N ASP A 74 -10.94 4.02 -2.19
CA ASP A 74 -12.39 4.01 -2.32
C ASP A 74 -12.87 3.20 -3.54
N ILE A 75 -12.10 3.22 -4.65
CA ILE A 75 -12.42 2.48 -5.87
C ILE A 75 -12.25 0.98 -5.64
N ILE A 76 -11.17 0.58 -4.97
CA ILE A 76 -10.89 -0.81 -4.66
C ILE A 76 -11.91 -1.33 -3.64
N GLU A 77 -12.20 -0.57 -2.57
CA GLU A 77 -13.20 -0.93 -1.57
C GLU A 77 -14.58 -1.12 -2.22
N ALA A 78 -15.04 -0.15 -3.03
CA ALA A 78 -16.31 -0.24 -3.72
C ALA A 78 -16.38 -1.47 -4.64
N TRP A 79 -15.31 -1.80 -5.37
CA TRP A 79 -15.28 -3.00 -6.22
C TRP A 79 -15.32 -4.31 -5.42
N LEU A 80 -14.67 -4.34 -4.25
CA LEU A 80 -14.67 -5.50 -3.35
C LEU A 80 -16.05 -5.75 -2.73
N THR A 81 -16.80 -4.70 -2.42
CA THR A 81 -18.10 -4.80 -1.72
C THR A 81 -19.30 -4.76 -2.66
N THR A 82 -19.18 -4.20 -3.86
CA THR A 82 -20.30 -4.03 -4.80
C THR A 82 -20.14 -4.84 -6.09
N GLU A 83 -21.25 -5.18 -6.71
CA GLU A 83 -21.30 -5.82 -8.02
C GLU A 83 -22.21 -5.06 -8.98
N THR A 84 -21.91 -5.17 -10.27
CA THR A 84 -22.81 -4.67 -11.31
C THR A 84 -23.84 -5.74 -11.63
N ARG A 85 -25.11 -5.45 -11.32
CA ARG A 85 -26.23 -6.34 -11.61
C ARG A 85 -27.05 -5.77 -12.75
N ARG A 86 -27.23 -6.57 -13.80
CA ARG A 86 -28.12 -6.24 -14.90
C ARG A 86 -29.56 -6.53 -14.50
N VAL A 87 -30.36 -5.49 -14.39
CA VAL A 87 -31.77 -5.55 -13.97
C VAL A 87 -32.68 -5.07 -15.08
N ASN A 88 -33.84 -5.71 -15.24
CA ASN A 88 -34.89 -5.24 -16.14
C ASN A 88 -35.91 -4.45 -15.29
N ARG A 89 -35.99 -3.13 -15.50
CA ARG A 89 -37.01 -2.26 -14.89
C ARG A 89 -38.18 -1.97 -15.82
N GLY A 90 -38.33 -2.78 -16.85
CA GLY A 90 -39.40 -2.74 -17.81
C GLY A 90 -40.78 -2.80 -17.18
N TYR A 91 -41.73 -2.07 -17.76
CA TYR A 91 -43.14 -2.09 -17.37
C TYR A 91 -44.02 -2.30 -18.59
N ASN A 92 -45.14 -3.01 -18.43
CA ASN A 92 -46.11 -3.30 -19.49
C ASN A 92 -45.50 -3.90 -20.78
N GLY A 93 -44.56 -4.83 -20.64
CA GLY A 93 -44.00 -5.58 -21.78
C GLY A 93 -42.90 -4.86 -22.57
N PHE A 94 -42.45 -3.69 -22.12
CA PHE A 94 -41.22 -3.07 -22.61
C PHE A 94 -40.05 -3.46 -21.72
N ASP A 95 -38.98 -3.97 -22.29
CA ASP A 95 -37.73 -4.22 -21.57
C ASP A 95 -36.95 -2.91 -21.36
N ASP A 96 -36.49 -2.67 -20.12
CA ASP A 96 -35.55 -1.59 -19.78
C ASP A 96 -34.39 -2.18 -18.97
N TRP A 97 -33.45 -2.81 -19.68
CA TRP A 97 -32.27 -3.41 -19.10
C TRP A 97 -31.27 -2.33 -18.71
N ARG A 98 -30.95 -2.25 -17.42
CA ARG A 98 -29.95 -1.34 -16.87
C ARG A 98 -28.93 -2.09 -16.04
N ASP A 99 -27.73 -1.54 -16.00
CA ASP A 99 -26.69 -1.98 -15.09
C ASP A 99 -26.77 -1.13 -13.83
N GLU A 100 -26.94 -1.79 -12.69
CA GLU A 100 -27.00 -1.13 -11.38
C GLU A 100 -25.89 -1.65 -10.49
N THR A 101 -25.19 -0.73 -9.83
CA THR A 101 -24.24 -1.08 -8.77
C THR A 101 -25.03 -1.41 -7.51
N VAL A 102 -24.89 -2.65 -7.04
CA VAL A 102 -25.55 -3.14 -5.83
C VAL A 102 -24.51 -3.70 -4.86
N GLU A 103 -24.78 -3.59 -3.56
CA GLU A 103 -23.97 -4.27 -2.55
C GLU A 103 -24.00 -5.78 -2.77
N ARG A 104 -22.82 -6.41 -2.72
CA ARG A 104 -22.70 -7.87 -2.79
C ARG A 104 -23.28 -8.48 -1.54
N ALA A 105 -23.93 -9.63 -1.68
CA ALA A 105 -24.34 -10.43 -0.54
C ALA A 105 -23.15 -10.90 0.32
N SER A 106 -21.97 -11.01 -0.27
CA SER A 106 -20.71 -11.24 0.42
C SER A 106 -19.58 -10.53 -0.33
N PRO A 107 -18.75 -9.73 0.35
CA PRO A 107 -17.59 -9.10 -0.28
C PRO A 107 -16.65 -10.13 -0.88
N LEU A 108 -15.87 -9.72 -1.88
CA LEU A 108 -14.78 -10.55 -2.40
C LEU A 108 -13.75 -10.80 -1.29
N THR A 109 -13.30 -12.04 -1.18
CA THR A 109 -12.32 -12.47 -0.16
C THR A 109 -11.07 -13.09 -0.76
N ASP A 110 -10.99 -13.20 -2.10
CA ASP A 110 -9.87 -13.81 -2.82
C ASP A 110 -9.62 -13.08 -4.15
N VAL A 111 -8.57 -12.27 -4.21
CA VAL A 111 -8.30 -11.38 -5.37
C VAL A 111 -6.82 -11.36 -5.73
N SER A 112 -6.50 -11.10 -7.00
CA SER A 112 -5.14 -10.78 -7.43
C SER A 112 -4.98 -9.28 -7.68
N ILE A 113 -3.74 -8.79 -7.64
CA ILE A 113 -3.44 -7.40 -8.02
C ILE A 113 -3.92 -7.13 -9.46
N GLY A 114 -3.78 -8.12 -10.34
CA GLY A 114 -4.16 -7.98 -11.74
C GLY A 114 -5.67 -7.85 -11.94
N GLU A 115 -6.48 -8.59 -11.17
CA GLU A 115 -7.94 -8.43 -11.16
C GLU A 115 -8.32 -7.02 -10.71
N ILE A 116 -7.73 -6.51 -9.63
CA ILE A 116 -8.01 -5.16 -9.14
C ILE A 116 -7.61 -4.11 -10.19
N LEU A 117 -6.40 -4.19 -10.76
CA LEU A 117 -5.94 -3.22 -11.75
C LEU A 117 -6.82 -3.21 -13.02
N ARG A 118 -7.28 -4.38 -13.46
CA ARG A 118 -8.11 -4.52 -14.66
C ARG A 118 -9.56 -4.15 -14.41
N GLU A 119 -10.16 -4.65 -13.34
CA GLU A 119 -11.61 -4.68 -13.14
C GLU A 119 -12.09 -3.57 -12.21
N ALA A 120 -11.30 -3.19 -11.20
CA ALA A 120 -11.62 -2.06 -10.34
C ALA A 120 -11.11 -0.75 -10.93
N ILE A 121 -9.82 -0.70 -11.27
CA ILE A 121 -9.16 0.54 -11.73
C ILE A 121 -9.35 0.76 -13.24
N GLY A 122 -9.51 -0.30 -14.03
CA GLY A 122 -9.71 -0.20 -15.48
C GLY A 122 -8.43 0.05 -16.29
N ILE A 123 -7.25 -0.26 -15.75
CA ILE A 123 -5.98 -0.14 -16.49
C ILE A 123 -5.76 -1.41 -17.31
N GLU A 124 -5.53 -1.23 -18.60
CA GLU A 124 -5.19 -2.34 -19.49
C GLU A 124 -3.86 -3.01 -19.10
N PRO A 125 -3.75 -4.36 -19.15
CA PRO A 125 -2.54 -5.08 -18.73
C PRO A 125 -1.22 -4.58 -19.33
N GLY A 126 -1.23 -4.14 -20.60
CA GLY A 126 -0.04 -3.61 -21.26
C GLY A 126 0.43 -2.24 -20.74
N ARG A 127 -0.40 -1.54 -19.97
CA ARG A 127 -0.09 -0.23 -19.37
C ARG A 127 0.24 -0.32 -17.89
N TRP A 128 0.22 -1.51 -17.30
CA TRP A 128 0.53 -1.69 -15.89
C TRP A 128 1.98 -1.33 -15.60
N THR A 129 2.17 -0.44 -14.64
CA THR A 129 3.50 -0.14 -14.10
C THR A 129 3.72 -0.87 -12.79
N LYS A 130 4.99 -1.01 -12.38
CA LYS A 130 5.33 -1.48 -11.04
C LYS A 130 4.72 -0.58 -9.96
N PHE A 131 4.57 0.71 -10.26
CA PHE A 131 3.99 1.66 -9.31
C PHE A 131 2.50 1.39 -9.06
N ASP A 132 1.73 1.11 -10.11
CA ASP A 132 0.30 0.74 -10.00
C ASP A 132 0.11 -0.51 -9.13
N GLN A 133 0.94 -1.53 -9.37
CA GLN A 133 0.92 -2.76 -8.57
C GLN A 133 1.26 -2.49 -7.09
N MET A 134 2.18 -1.57 -6.81
CA MET A 134 2.55 -1.20 -5.44
C MET A 134 1.43 -0.45 -4.71
N ARG A 135 0.65 0.39 -5.40
CA ARG A 135 -0.50 1.10 -4.80
C ARG A 135 -1.59 0.11 -4.36
N VAL A 136 -1.95 -0.83 -5.24
CA VAL A 136 -2.91 -1.90 -4.89
C VAL A 136 -2.39 -2.77 -3.74
N ALA A 137 -1.12 -3.16 -3.77
CA ALA A 137 -0.53 -3.96 -2.69
C ALA A 137 -0.52 -3.21 -1.35
N ALA A 138 -0.32 -1.89 -1.36
CA ALA A 138 -0.35 -1.06 -0.17
C ALA A 138 -1.75 -1.02 0.45
N TYR A 139 -2.78 -0.75 -0.37
CA TYR A 139 -4.18 -0.80 0.08
C TYR A 139 -4.54 -2.16 0.70
N LEU A 140 -4.22 -3.27 0.02
CA LEU A 140 -4.54 -4.61 0.49
C LEU A 140 -3.88 -4.89 1.85
N LYS A 141 -2.60 -4.53 1.98
CA LYS A 141 -1.87 -4.72 3.24
C LYS A 141 -2.45 -3.87 4.37
N ALA A 142 -2.73 -2.59 4.11
CA ALA A 142 -3.33 -1.67 5.08
C ALA A 142 -4.72 -2.14 5.54
N ASN A 143 -5.46 -2.84 4.68
CA ASN A 143 -6.80 -3.37 4.97
C ASN A 143 -6.80 -4.85 5.40
N GLY A 144 -5.67 -5.36 5.89
CA GLY A 144 -5.58 -6.68 6.55
C GLY A 144 -5.60 -7.88 5.62
N TRP A 145 -5.42 -7.69 4.31
CA TRP A 145 -5.35 -8.80 3.36
C TRP A 145 -4.02 -9.53 3.44
N THR A 146 -4.07 -10.87 3.40
CA THR A 146 -2.88 -11.72 3.45
C THR A 146 -2.54 -12.27 2.07
N ARG A 147 -1.30 -12.04 1.64
CA ARG A 147 -0.78 -12.59 0.38
C ARG A 147 -0.52 -14.09 0.51
N TYR A 148 -0.91 -14.86 -0.51
CA TYR A 148 -0.62 -16.28 -0.61
C TYR A 148 -0.43 -16.71 -2.07
N GLN A 149 0.18 -17.87 -2.29
CA GLN A 149 0.36 -18.42 -3.64
C GLN A 149 -0.70 -19.49 -3.89
N ARG A 150 -1.55 -19.26 -4.90
CA ARG A 150 -2.56 -20.22 -5.34
C ARG A 150 -1.99 -21.03 -6.51
N ARG A 151 -2.09 -22.35 -6.42
CA ARG A 151 -1.78 -23.25 -7.54
C ARG A 151 -3.07 -23.52 -8.32
N LEU A 152 -3.08 -23.18 -9.60
CA LEU A 152 -4.16 -23.49 -10.53
C LEU A 152 -3.57 -24.36 -11.65
N GLY A 153 -3.66 -25.68 -11.49
CA GLY A 153 -2.96 -26.63 -12.36
C GLY A 153 -1.44 -26.47 -12.28
N ASP A 154 -0.80 -26.17 -13.42
CA ASP A 154 0.64 -25.94 -13.52
C ASP A 154 1.05 -24.47 -13.31
N VAL A 155 0.08 -23.55 -13.21
CA VAL A 155 0.35 -22.13 -13.01
C VAL A 155 0.30 -21.79 -11.52
N ARG A 156 1.29 -21.00 -11.07
CA ARG A 156 1.31 -20.40 -9.73
C ARG A 156 0.98 -18.93 -9.84
N GLU A 157 -0.09 -18.50 -9.19
CA GLU A 157 -0.52 -17.11 -9.13
C GLU A 157 -0.40 -16.56 -7.71
N TRP A 158 0.12 -15.35 -7.57
CA TRP A 158 0.08 -14.63 -6.30
C TRP A 158 -1.28 -13.95 -6.13
N ARG A 159 -1.96 -14.27 -5.03
CA ARG A 159 -3.26 -13.73 -4.67
C ARG A 159 -3.25 -13.20 -3.24
N TYR A 160 -4.30 -12.48 -2.89
CA TYR A 160 -4.54 -11.93 -1.57
C TYR A 160 -5.89 -12.47 -1.09
N ARG A 161 -5.94 -12.85 0.20
CA ARG A 161 -7.17 -13.30 0.84
C ARG A 161 -7.52 -12.46 2.06
N LYS A 162 -8.81 -12.25 2.29
CA LYS A 162 -9.37 -11.61 3.49
C LYS A 162 -10.05 -12.70 4.33
N SER A 163 -9.60 -12.85 5.57
CA SER A 163 -10.14 -13.80 6.56
C SER A 163 -11.44 -13.32 7.16
#